data_AF-A0A2E3FAD5-F1
#
_entry.id   AF-A0A2E3FAD5-F1
#
_cell.length_a   1.000
_cell.length_b   1.000
_cell.length_c   1.000
_cell.angle_alpha   90.00
_cell.angle_beta   90.00
_cell.angle_gamma   90.00
#
_symmetry.space_group_name_H-M   'P 1'
#
loop_
_entity.id
_entity.type
_entity.pdbx_description
1 polymer ?
#
loop_
_entity_poly.entity_id
_entity_poly.type
_entity_poly.pdbx_seq_one_letter_code
_entity_poly.pdbx_strand_id
1 'polypeptide(L)'
;MPKPFITERNHAILLVPFLYAYFSRMKGLRGFGFNALTLWAPGLILTAGLTEASLGLILTLYFTGYLAFISVYELGYLMNDTWGLRHDSTPRRRIQVDYPKPFYPAFVLVRLGTVLTMGYVLGLLGMPAFWGVLALLGAAILAHNLLTREEFKMMTFFQMSLLRFSTPVFFATALTDAVWVMAVGALLFVFPRLLTYQDSKARLTIPERKLSDFALWNTLLAGPAIGVIYLISDQPAVLVTWVYYLIFTAALRVARQRFGKALS
;
A
#
# COMPACT_ATOMS: atom_id res chain seq x y z
N MET A 1 15.33 -15.45 18.18
CA MET A 1 14.83 -14.72 16.99
C MET A 1 15.49 -15.33 15.75
N PRO A 2 14.76 -15.58 14.65
CA PRO A 2 15.37 -16.05 13.41
C PRO A 2 16.42 -15.05 12.93
N LYS A 3 17.55 -15.55 12.42
CA LYS A 3 18.62 -14.69 11.88
C LYS A 3 18.05 -13.82 10.75
N PRO A 4 18.43 -12.52 10.66
CA PRO A 4 17.99 -11.69 9.55
C PRO A 4 18.52 -12.28 8.24
N PHE A 5 17.62 -12.51 7.28
CA PHE A 5 18.00 -13.01 5.95
C PHE A 5 18.89 -12.02 5.19
N ILE A 6 18.68 -10.73 5.43
CA ILE A 6 19.45 -9.63 4.84
C ILE A 6 20.59 -9.25 5.78
N THR A 7 21.79 -9.25 5.24
CA THR A 7 23.08 -9.04 5.90
C THR A 7 23.95 -8.11 5.04
N GLU A 8 25.05 -7.65 5.60
CA GLU A 8 26.07 -6.90 4.85
C GLU A 8 26.56 -7.62 3.59
N ARG A 9 26.57 -8.96 3.59
CA ARG A 9 27.10 -9.75 2.47
C ARG A 9 26.14 -9.89 1.29
N ASN A 10 24.83 -9.73 1.52
CA ASN A 10 23.81 -10.01 0.51
C ASN A 10 22.80 -8.86 0.30
N HIS A 11 23.09 -7.66 0.82
CA HIS A 11 22.21 -6.50 0.71
C HIS A 11 21.95 -6.05 -0.74
N ALA A 12 22.79 -6.45 -1.70
CA ALA A 12 22.57 -6.21 -3.12
C ALA A 12 21.24 -6.80 -3.65
N ILE A 13 20.69 -7.84 -2.99
CA ILE A 13 19.36 -8.37 -3.33
C ILE A 13 18.26 -7.30 -3.20
N LEU A 14 18.47 -6.30 -2.34
CA LEU A 14 17.55 -5.19 -2.18
C LEU A 14 17.53 -4.25 -3.40
N LEU A 15 18.47 -4.38 -4.34
CA LEU A 15 18.42 -3.65 -5.59
C LEU A 15 17.33 -4.17 -6.52
N VAL A 16 16.92 -5.43 -6.40
CA VAL A 16 15.79 -5.97 -7.15
C VAL A 16 14.51 -5.23 -6.74
N PRO A 17 13.75 -4.66 -7.69
CA PRO A 17 12.48 -4.01 -7.39
C PRO A 17 11.57 -4.92 -6.55
N PHE A 18 10.76 -4.33 -5.67
CA PHE A 18 9.85 -5.02 -4.74
C PHE A 18 10.53 -5.72 -3.54
N LEU A 19 11.77 -6.20 -3.66
CA LEU A 19 12.41 -6.95 -2.57
C LEU A 19 12.73 -6.08 -1.35
N TYR A 20 12.99 -4.78 -1.52
CA TYR A 20 13.15 -3.88 -0.37
C TYR A 20 11.86 -3.78 0.42
N ALA A 21 10.71 -3.63 -0.24
CA ALA A 21 9.39 -3.61 0.37
C ALA A 21 9.08 -4.94 1.08
N TYR A 22 9.40 -6.07 0.43
CA TYR A 22 9.19 -7.40 0.99
C TYR A 22 9.93 -7.58 2.31
N PHE A 23 11.25 -7.34 2.33
CA PHE A 23 12.08 -7.57 3.51
C PHE A 23 11.85 -6.52 4.62
N SER A 24 11.63 -5.25 4.26
CA SER A 24 11.45 -4.19 5.27
C SER A 24 10.02 -4.09 5.82
N ARG A 25 8.99 -4.34 5.00
CA ARG A 25 7.58 -4.08 5.36
C ARG A 25 6.76 -5.35 5.54
N MET A 26 6.92 -6.36 4.70
CA MET A 26 6.09 -7.58 4.74
C MET A 26 6.64 -8.64 5.72
N LYS A 27 7.98 -8.73 5.85
CA LYS A 27 8.65 -9.61 6.83
C LYS A 27 8.25 -11.09 6.72
N GLY A 28 8.08 -11.59 5.49
CA GLY A 28 7.82 -13.01 5.20
C GLY A 28 6.43 -13.28 4.61
N LEU A 29 6.14 -14.57 4.40
CA LEU A 29 4.96 -15.05 3.68
C LEU A 29 3.62 -14.60 4.30
N ARG A 30 3.52 -14.57 5.63
CA ARG A 30 2.30 -14.11 6.32
C ARG A 30 1.98 -12.65 5.99
N GLY A 31 2.97 -11.77 6.08
CA GLY A 31 2.76 -10.35 5.77
C GLY A 31 2.60 -10.09 4.27
N PHE A 32 3.24 -10.90 3.43
CA PHE A 32 3.02 -10.88 1.98
C PHE A 32 1.58 -11.27 1.63
N GLY A 33 1.09 -12.41 2.14
CA GLY A 33 -0.28 -12.87 1.93
C GLY A 33 -1.31 -11.87 2.46
N PHE A 34 -1.09 -11.29 3.64
CA PHE A 34 -1.96 -10.25 4.17
C PHE A 34 -1.97 -9.00 3.27
N ASN A 35 -0.81 -8.57 2.75
CA ASN A 35 -0.75 -7.46 1.79
C ASN A 35 -1.46 -7.81 0.48
N ALA A 36 -1.30 -9.03 -0.05
CA ALA A 36 -2.00 -9.46 -1.25
C ALA A 36 -3.53 -9.41 -1.07
N LEU A 37 -4.03 -9.94 0.05
CA LEU A 37 -5.47 -9.98 0.34
C LEU A 37 -6.06 -8.60 0.65
N THR A 38 -5.29 -7.68 1.22
CA THR A 38 -5.80 -6.34 1.61
C THR A 38 -5.48 -5.24 0.62
N LEU A 39 -4.58 -5.45 -0.34
CA LEU A 39 -4.19 -4.43 -1.31
C LEU A 39 -4.42 -4.90 -2.75
N TRP A 40 -3.90 -6.08 -3.09
CA TRP A 40 -3.92 -6.57 -4.47
C TRP A 40 -5.28 -7.10 -4.90
N ALA A 41 -5.90 -7.96 -4.10
CA ALA A 41 -7.22 -8.48 -4.40
C ALA A 41 -8.28 -7.38 -4.62
N PRO A 42 -8.45 -6.39 -3.73
CA PRO A 42 -9.41 -5.30 -3.98
C PRO A 42 -8.99 -4.41 -5.17
N GLY A 43 -7.69 -4.17 -5.37
CA GLY A 43 -7.21 -3.43 -6.54
C GLY A 43 -7.49 -4.16 -7.87
N LEU A 44 -7.36 -5.49 -7.89
CA LEU A 44 -7.70 -6.33 -9.03
C LEU A 44 -9.21 -6.36 -9.28
N ILE A 45 -10.06 -6.42 -8.25
CA ILE A 45 -11.52 -6.32 -8.38
C ILE A 45 -11.90 -4.99 -9.03
N LEU A 46 -11.33 -3.87 -8.55
CA LEU A 46 -11.57 -2.56 -9.14
C LEU A 46 -11.08 -2.48 -10.58
N THR A 47 -9.87 -2.98 -10.87
CA THR A 47 -9.33 -3.00 -12.25
C THR A 47 -10.21 -3.85 -13.17
N ALA A 48 -10.69 -4.99 -12.70
CA ALA A 48 -11.53 -5.90 -13.47
C ALA A 48 -12.92 -5.32 -13.77
N GLY A 49 -13.51 -4.53 -12.88
CA GLY A 49 -14.81 -3.93 -13.15
C GLY A 49 -14.76 -2.57 -13.84
N LEU A 50 -13.60 -1.91 -13.85
CA LEU A 50 -13.39 -0.64 -14.56
C LEU A 50 -12.77 -0.82 -15.95
N THR A 51 -12.50 -2.06 -16.36
CA THR A 51 -11.97 -2.39 -17.68
C THR A 51 -12.73 -3.57 -18.25
N GLU A 52 -12.91 -3.59 -19.57
CA GLU A 52 -13.49 -4.74 -20.28
C GLU A 52 -12.40 -5.76 -20.72
N ALA A 53 -11.26 -5.72 -20.05
CA ALA A 53 -10.10 -6.53 -20.41
C ALA A 53 -10.27 -7.99 -19.97
N SER A 54 -9.59 -8.90 -20.66
CA SER A 54 -9.50 -10.30 -20.23
C SER A 54 -8.76 -10.42 -18.90
N LEU A 55 -9.03 -11.49 -18.13
CA LEU A 55 -8.38 -11.71 -16.83
C LEU A 55 -6.84 -11.65 -16.91
N GLY A 56 -6.25 -12.26 -17.95
CA GLY A 56 -4.80 -12.23 -18.15
C GLY A 56 -4.27 -10.82 -18.38
N LEU A 57 -5.00 -9.99 -19.12
CA LEU A 57 -4.64 -8.59 -19.33
C LEU A 57 -4.84 -7.76 -18.06
N ILE A 58 -5.92 -7.96 -17.29
CA ILE A 58 -6.14 -7.30 -15.99
C ILE A 58 -4.97 -7.55 -15.04
N LEU A 59 -4.56 -8.81 -14.91
CA LEU A 59 -3.42 -9.19 -14.06
C LEU A 59 -2.14 -8.49 -14.55
N THR A 60 -1.90 -8.49 -15.85
CA THR A 60 -0.73 -7.84 -16.46
C THR A 60 -0.73 -6.33 -16.20
N LEU A 61 -1.84 -5.64 -16.48
CA LEU A 61 -2.00 -4.21 -16.26
C LEU A 61 -1.79 -3.84 -14.79
N TYR A 62 -2.49 -4.53 -13.87
CA TYR A 62 -2.42 -4.24 -12.45
C TYR A 62 -1.03 -4.48 -11.88
N PHE A 63 -0.39 -5.63 -12.15
CA PHE A 63 0.92 -5.93 -11.57
C PHE A 63 2.06 -5.13 -12.21
N THR A 64 1.97 -4.78 -13.49
CA THR A 64 2.90 -3.87 -14.15
C THR A 64 2.78 -2.45 -13.56
N GLY A 65 1.55 -1.96 -13.38
CA GLY A 65 1.26 -0.70 -12.70
C GLY A 65 1.74 -0.72 -11.24
N TYR A 66 1.52 -1.82 -10.53
CA TYR A 66 2.01 -2.03 -9.17
C TYR A 66 3.53 -2.00 -9.10
N LEU A 67 4.23 -2.58 -10.08
CA LEU A 67 5.69 -2.59 -10.12
C LEU A 67 6.28 -1.19 -10.37
N ALA A 68 5.64 -0.39 -11.22
CA ALA A 68 5.98 1.03 -11.39
C ALA A 68 5.77 1.81 -10.09
N PHE A 69 4.59 1.65 -9.48
CA PHE A 69 4.23 2.27 -8.20
C PHE A 69 5.23 1.92 -7.09
N ILE A 70 5.46 0.63 -6.84
CA ILE A 70 6.26 0.17 -5.71
C ILE A 70 7.72 0.60 -5.87
N SER A 71 8.21 0.75 -7.10
CA SER A 71 9.55 1.27 -7.37
C SER A 71 9.71 2.69 -6.83
N VAL A 72 8.76 3.60 -7.08
CA VAL A 72 8.80 4.95 -6.47
C VAL A 72 8.62 4.87 -4.95
N TYR A 73 7.70 4.03 -4.48
CA TYR A 73 7.41 3.90 -3.05
C TYR A 73 8.60 3.34 -2.24
N GLU A 74 9.43 2.49 -2.84
CA GLU A 74 10.66 1.96 -2.25
C GLU A 74 11.72 3.04 -2.02
N LEU A 75 11.77 4.07 -2.85
CA LEU A 75 12.62 5.26 -2.59
C LEU A 75 12.19 5.93 -1.28
N GLY A 76 10.88 6.06 -1.07
CA GLY A 76 10.32 6.56 0.19
C GLY A 76 10.61 5.67 1.39
N TYR A 77 10.64 4.34 1.20
CA TYR A 77 11.06 3.43 2.26
C TYR A 77 12.53 3.57 2.62
N LEU A 78 13.41 3.68 1.63
CA LEU A 78 14.84 3.87 1.87
C LEU A 78 15.08 5.22 2.57
N MET A 79 14.45 6.30 2.10
CA MET A 79 14.51 7.61 2.74
C MET A 79 14.00 7.57 4.19
N ASN A 80 12.89 6.88 4.45
CA ASN A 80 12.38 6.72 5.80
C ASN A 80 13.37 6.00 6.72
N ASP A 81 14.02 4.96 6.21
CA ASP A 81 14.91 4.10 6.99
C ASP A 81 16.33 4.71 7.15
N THR A 82 16.70 5.74 6.37
CA THR A 82 18.01 6.42 6.44
C THR A 82 17.94 7.83 7.03
N TRP A 83 16.93 8.61 6.67
CA TRP A 83 16.77 10.00 7.09
C TRP A 83 15.58 10.19 8.02
N GLY A 84 14.42 9.59 7.71
CA GLY A 84 13.19 9.75 8.49
C GLY A 84 13.34 9.37 9.96
N LEU A 85 14.17 8.36 10.27
CA LEU A 85 14.47 7.93 11.64
C LEU A 85 15.08 9.03 12.53
N ARG A 86 15.73 10.05 11.97
CA ARG A 86 16.37 11.11 12.77
C ARG A 86 15.37 12.06 13.43
N HIS A 87 14.14 12.10 12.93
CA HIS A 87 13.11 13.05 13.36
C HIS A 87 11.83 12.36 13.86
N ASP A 88 11.84 11.03 13.98
CA ASP A 88 10.72 10.26 14.53
C ASP A 88 10.94 10.07 16.03
N SER A 89 9.93 10.37 16.85
CA SER A 89 9.94 10.14 18.30
C SER A 89 10.04 8.64 18.64
N THR A 90 9.65 7.78 17.69
CA THR A 90 9.72 6.31 17.82
C THR A 90 10.41 5.69 16.60
N PRO A 91 11.74 5.88 16.46
CA PRO A 91 12.48 5.43 15.29
C PRO A 91 12.53 3.91 15.23
N ARG A 92 12.20 3.34 14.07
CA ARG A 92 12.24 1.89 13.83
C ARG A 92 13.06 1.56 12.60
N ARG A 93 14.34 1.24 12.78
CA ARG A 93 15.18 0.68 11.72
C ARG A 93 14.68 -0.72 11.35
N ARG A 94 14.19 -0.90 10.11
CA ARG A 94 13.56 -2.16 9.69
C ARG A 94 14.52 -3.16 9.08
N ILE A 95 15.52 -2.67 8.34
CA ILE A 95 16.65 -3.45 7.85
C ILE A 95 17.91 -2.93 8.57
N GLN A 96 18.57 -3.81 9.31
CA GLN A 96 19.76 -3.48 10.11
C GLN A 96 21.03 -3.79 9.31
N VAL A 97 21.22 -3.03 8.23
CA VAL A 97 22.40 -3.14 7.34
C VAL A 97 22.86 -1.75 6.96
N ASP A 98 24.17 -1.52 6.99
CA ASP A 98 24.83 -0.30 6.59
C ASP A 98 25.20 -0.36 5.11
N TYR A 99 24.51 0.43 4.29
CA TYR A 99 24.72 0.38 2.85
C TYR A 99 25.99 1.13 2.43
N PRO A 100 26.82 0.56 1.53
CA PRO A 100 27.95 1.27 0.97
C PRO A 100 27.46 2.44 0.09
N LYS A 101 28.25 3.53 -0.02
CA LYS A 101 27.85 4.74 -0.77
C LYS A 101 27.33 4.47 -2.21
N PRO A 102 27.89 3.54 -2.99
CA PRO A 102 27.38 3.23 -4.34
C PRO A 102 25.99 2.58 -4.36
N PHE A 103 25.50 2.03 -3.24
CA PHE A 103 24.19 1.40 -3.15
C PHE A 103 23.07 2.41 -3.43
N TYR A 104 23.16 3.63 -2.88
CA TYR A 104 22.12 4.65 -3.01
C TYR A 104 21.84 5.07 -4.47
N PRO A 105 22.84 5.48 -5.28
CA PRO A 105 22.58 5.80 -6.69
C PRO A 105 22.14 4.57 -7.49
N ALA A 106 22.72 3.38 -7.25
CA ALA A 106 22.27 2.15 -7.91
C ALA A 106 20.80 1.84 -7.60
N PHE A 107 20.39 2.00 -6.33
CA PHE A 107 19.02 1.81 -5.90
C PHE A 107 18.09 2.76 -6.67
N VAL A 108 18.39 4.06 -6.69
CA VAL A 108 17.60 5.06 -7.42
C VAL A 108 17.51 4.74 -8.91
N LEU A 109 18.64 4.49 -9.57
CA LEU A 109 18.70 4.22 -11.01
C LEU A 109 17.86 3.00 -11.39
N VAL A 110 17.94 1.90 -10.64
CA VAL A 110 17.14 0.69 -10.91
C VAL A 110 15.64 0.98 -10.77
N ARG A 111 15.22 1.80 -9.79
CA ARG A 111 13.80 2.15 -9.61
C ARG A 111 13.30 3.04 -10.73
N LEU A 112 14.07 4.07 -11.10
CA LEU A 112 13.73 4.95 -12.21
C LEU A 112 13.66 4.18 -13.54
N GLY A 113 14.64 3.31 -13.79
CA GLY A 113 14.63 2.41 -14.94
C GLY A 113 13.40 1.49 -14.96
N THR A 114 13.01 0.95 -13.80
CA THR A 114 11.78 0.14 -13.67
C THR A 114 10.53 0.95 -13.98
N VAL A 115 10.40 2.16 -13.42
CA VAL A 115 9.26 3.05 -13.69
C VAL A 115 9.15 3.38 -15.19
N LEU A 116 10.26 3.73 -15.83
CA LEU A 116 10.31 4.03 -17.25
C LEU A 116 9.94 2.81 -18.11
N THR A 117 10.49 1.64 -17.77
CA THR A 117 10.22 0.38 -18.50
C THR A 117 8.76 -0.01 -18.37
N MET A 118 8.20 0.00 -17.16
CA MET A 118 6.79 -0.35 -16.93
C MET A 118 5.84 0.69 -17.54
N GLY A 119 6.19 1.98 -17.46
CA GLY A 119 5.44 3.05 -18.12
C GLY A 119 5.45 2.92 -19.65
N TYR A 120 6.57 2.50 -20.24
CA TYR A 120 6.66 2.20 -21.67
C TYR A 120 5.80 1.00 -22.05
N VAL A 121 5.90 -0.12 -21.29
CA VAL A 121 5.10 -1.33 -21.51
C VAL A 121 3.59 -1.05 -21.45
N LEU A 122 3.16 -0.16 -20.55
CA LEU A 122 1.76 0.24 -20.42
C LEU A 122 1.34 1.37 -21.37
N GLY A 123 2.25 1.94 -22.17
CA GLY A 123 1.96 3.09 -23.03
C GLY A 123 1.66 4.40 -22.28
N LEU A 124 2.06 4.51 -21.02
CA LEU A 124 1.71 5.63 -20.13
C LEU A 124 2.69 6.81 -20.19
N LEU A 125 3.88 6.65 -20.79
CA LEU A 125 4.92 7.70 -20.78
C LEU A 125 4.47 9.01 -21.44
N GLY A 126 3.59 8.95 -22.43
CA GLY A 126 3.02 10.12 -23.11
C GLY A 126 1.86 10.76 -22.36
N MET A 127 1.37 10.16 -21.28
CA MET A 127 0.20 10.64 -20.55
C MET A 127 0.62 11.59 -19.41
N PRO A 128 0.23 12.88 -19.44
CA PRO A 128 0.56 13.81 -18.34
C PRO A 128 0.03 13.33 -16.98
N ALA A 129 -1.09 12.62 -16.99
CA ALA A 129 -1.72 12.05 -15.80
C ALA A 129 -0.81 11.01 -15.09
N PHE A 130 -0.06 10.20 -15.84
CA PHE A 130 0.88 9.23 -15.28
C PHE A 130 1.95 9.94 -14.43
N TRP A 131 2.56 10.98 -15.01
CA TRP A 131 3.55 11.81 -14.32
C TRP A 131 2.96 12.59 -13.17
N GLY A 132 1.73 13.10 -13.31
CA GLY A 132 1.00 13.79 -12.25
C GLY A 132 0.79 12.90 -11.02
N VAL A 133 0.33 11.66 -11.21
CA VAL A 133 0.15 10.68 -10.12
C VAL A 133 1.49 10.35 -9.45
N LEU A 134 2.57 10.14 -10.22
CA LEU A 134 3.91 9.90 -9.67
C LEU A 134 4.45 11.11 -8.89
N ALA A 135 4.21 12.33 -9.39
CA ALA A 135 4.60 13.57 -8.73
C ALA A 135 3.85 13.75 -7.39
N LEU A 136 2.54 13.50 -7.37
CA LEU A 136 1.74 13.50 -6.14
C LEU A 136 2.23 12.45 -5.13
N LEU A 137 2.59 11.26 -5.61
CA LEU A 137 3.17 10.22 -4.77
C LEU A 137 4.53 10.64 -4.19
N GLY A 138 5.41 11.20 -5.01
CA GLY A 138 6.68 11.76 -4.58
C GLY A 138 6.49 12.86 -3.55
N ALA A 139 5.56 13.80 -3.78
CA ALA A 139 5.24 14.88 -2.86
C ALA A 139 4.72 14.35 -1.51
N ALA A 140 3.81 13.38 -1.51
CA ALA A 140 3.31 12.76 -0.27
C ALA A 140 4.43 12.03 0.50
N ILE A 141 5.32 11.32 -0.20
CA ILE A 141 6.49 10.66 0.39
C ILE A 141 7.43 11.68 1.01
N LEU A 142 7.77 12.75 0.29
CA LEU A 142 8.63 13.82 0.78
C LEU A 142 8.00 14.50 2.00
N ALA A 143 6.75 14.92 1.92
CA ALA A 143 6.04 15.53 3.04
C ALA A 143 6.03 14.61 4.28
N HIS A 144 5.77 13.31 4.09
CA HIS A 144 5.78 12.35 5.19
C HIS A 144 7.15 12.18 5.85
N ASN A 145 8.26 12.40 5.13
CA ASN A 145 9.60 12.21 5.68
C ASN A 145 10.23 13.52 6.18
N LEU A 146 9.92 14.65 5.55
CA LEU A 146 10.51 15.96 5.84
C LEU A 146 9.79 16.71 6.96
N LEU A 147 8.47 16.63 7.04
CA LEU A 147 7.71 17.34 8.08
C LEU A 147 7.98 16.70 9.44
N THR A 148 8.53 17.46 10.37
CA THR A 148 8.90 16.96 11.71
C THR A 148 7.72 16.94 12.68
N ARG A 149 6.75 17.84 12.48
CA ARG A 149 5.52 17.97 13.28
C ARG A 149 4.62 16.74 13.15
N GLU A 150 4.28 16.14 14.29
CA GLU A 150 3.57 14.85 14.35
C GLU A 150 2.13 14.91 13.82
N GLU A 151 1.44 16.04 14.02
CA GLU A 151 0.09 16.29 13.55
C GLU A 151 -0.03 16.17 12.01
N PHE A 152 1.02 16.55 11.28
CA PHE A 152 1.05 16.42 9.82
C PHE A 152 1.35 14.99 9.36
N LYS A 153 1.93 14.15 10.23
CA LYS A 153 2.18 12.73 9.91
C LYS A 153 0.90 11.95 9.68
N MET A 154 -0.20 12.34 10.34
CA MET A 154 -1.51 11.75 10.12
C MET A 154 -1.98 11.93 8.67
N MET A 155 -1.99 13.18 8.20
CA MET A 155 -2.49 13.51 6.86
C MET A 155 -1.56 12.99 5.77
N THR A 156 -0.24 13.11 5.95
CA THR A 156 0.72 12.56 4.98
C THR A 156 0.69 11.04 4.92
N PHE A 157 0.44 10.34 6.04
CA PHE A 157 0.23 8.89 6.04
C PHE A 157 -1.07 8.51 5.31
N PHE A 158 -2.15 9.29 5.50
CA PHE A 158 -3.40 9.11 4.77
C PHE A 158 -3.17 9.22 3.25
N GLN A 159 -2.53 10.30 2.80
CA GLN A 159 -2.20 10.52 1.39
C GLN A 159 -1.32 9.41 0.82
N MET A 160 -0.25 9.02 1.52
CA MET A 160 0.62 7.92 1.11
C MET A 160 -0.10 6.57 1.05
N SER A 161 -1.05 6.33 1.95
CA SER A 161 -1.83 5.08 1.97
C SER A 161 -2.89 5.06 0.87
N LEU A 162 -3.50 6.21 0.58
CA LEU A 162 -4.48 6.38 -0.48
C LEU A 162 -3.83 6.20 -1.86
N LEU A 163 -2.70 6.85 -2.11
CA LEU A 163 -1.95 6.69 -3.34
C LEU A 163 -1.38 5.27 -3.47
N ARG A 164 -0.94 4.65 -2.37
CA ARG A 164 -0.54 3.24 -2.37
C ARG A 164 -1.63 2.29 -2.85
N PHE A 165 -2.88 2.55 -2.47
CA PHE A 165 -4.02 1.76 -2.92
C PHE A 165 -4.39 2.06 -4.37
N SER A 166 -4.45 3.35 -4.71
CA SER A 166 -5.10 3.81 -5.93
C SER A 166 -4.18 3.83 -7.15
N THR A 167 -2.88 4.14 -6.99
CA THR A 167 -1.95 4.29 -8.11
C THR A 167 -1.85 3.05 -9.02
N PRO A 168 -1.76 1.81 -8.51
CA PRO A 168 -1.76 0.63 -9.38
C PRO A 168 -3.04 0.51 -10.22
N VAL A 169 -4.20 0.84 -9.64
CA VAL A 169 -5.49 0.85 -10.35
C VAL A 169 -5.50 1.97 -11.38
N PHE A 170 -5.07 3.18 -11.02
CA PHE A 170 -4.99 4.33 -11.93
C PHE A 170 -4.15 4.06 -13.17
N PHE A 171 -3.01 3.37 -13.02
CA PHE A 171 -2.17 2.99 -14.14
C PHE A 171 -2.81 1.91 -15.00
N ALA A 172 -3.52 0.97 -14.39
CA ALA A 172 -4.21 -0.09 -15.11
C ALA A 172 -5.47 0.40 -15.85
N THR A 173 -6.13 1.45 -15.35
CA THR A 173 -7.42 1.94 -15.87
C THR A 173 -7.34 3.33 -16.50
N ALA A 174 -6.15 3.89 -16.69
CA ALA A 174 -5.96 5.24 -17.23
C ALA A 174 -6.77 6.33 -16.50
N LEU A 175 -6.90 6.22 -15.17
CA LEU A 175 -7.70 7.09 -14.28
C LEU A 175 -9.22 7.04 -14.47
N THR A 176 -9.77 6.08 -15.22
CA THR A 176 -11.21 5.84 -15.25
C THR A 176 -11.74 5.68 -13.84
N ASP A 177 -12.75 6.48 -13.50
CA ASP A 177 -13.42 6.49 -12.20
C ASP A 177 -12.48 6.68 -10.99
N ALA A 178 -11.40 7.45 -11.17
CA ALA A 178 -10.40 7.67 -10.14
C ALA A 178 -10.98 8.15 -8.80
N VAL A 179 -12.02 9.00 -8.84
CA VAL A 179 -12.70 9.50 -7.63
C VAL A 179 -13.33 8.38 -6.82
N TRP A 180 -13.93 7.39 -7.47
CA TRP A 180 -14.58 6.26 -6.81
C TRP A 180 -13.56 5.26 -6.28
N VAL A 181 -12.48 5.00 -7.02
CA VAL A 181 -11.33 4.22 -6.54
C VAL A 181 -10.76 4.85 -5.27
N MET A 182 -10.60 6.18 -5.24
CA MET A 182 -10.11 6.89 -4.06
C MET A 182 -11.10 6.82 -2.89
N ALA A 183 -12.39 7.01 -3.14
CA ALA A 183 -13.41 6.95 -2.08
C ALA A 183 -13.48 5.56 -1.43
N VAL A 184 -13.54 4.50 -2.25
CA VAL A 184 -13.53 3.10 -1.78
C VAL A 184 -12.22 2.77 -1.07
N GLY A 185 -11.09 3.16 -1.66
CA GLY A 185 -9.77 3.00 -1.04
C GLY A 185 -9.68 3.71 0.31
N ALA A 186 -10.19 4.94 0.40
CA ALA A 186 -10.20 5.71 1.63
C ALA A 186 -10.97 5.00 2.75
N LEU A 187 -12.18 4.52 2.46
CA LEU A 187 -13.06 3.89 3.44
C LEU A 187 -12.60 2.48 3.84
N LEU A 188 -12.27 1.63 2.87
CA LEU A 188 -12.04 0.20 3.13
C LEU A 188 -10.58 -0.15 3.41
N PHE A 189 -9.63 0.63 2.88
CA PHE A 189 -8.20 0.37 3.03
C PHE A 189 -7.50 1.39 3.92
N VAL A 190 -7.63 2.69 3.62
CA VAL A 190 -6.84 3.74 4.27
C VAL A 190 -7.32 3.98 5.69
N PHE A 191 -8.63 4.10 5.93
CA PHE A 191 -9.16 4.43 7.24
C PHE A 191 -8.82 3.37 8.31
N PRO A 192 -9.07 2.06 8.11
CA PRO A 192 -8.66 1.04 9.08
C PRO A 192 -7.15 1.02 9.34
N ARG A 193 -6.36 1.27 8.29
CA ARG A 193 -4.90 1.36 8.37
C ARG A 193 -4.44 2.60 9.13
N LEU A 194 -5.12 3.73 8.98
CA LEU A 194 -4.84 4.98 9.69
C LEU A 194 -5.06 4.80 11.20
N LEU A 195 -6.18 4.19 11.60
CA LEU A 195 -6.44 3.88 13.02
C LEU A 195 -5.32 3.02 13.61
N THR A 196 -4.90 1.97 12.89
CA THR A 196 -3.79 1.10 13.31
C THR A 196 -2.46 1.85 13.38
N TYR A 197 -2.21 2.77 12.45
CA TYR A 197 -1.01 3.58 12.45
C TYR A 197 -0.97 4.52 13.67
N GLN A 198 -2.05 5.24 13.96
CA GLN A 198 -2.12 6.15 15.12
C GLN A 198 -1.98 5.40 16.44
N ASP A 199 -2.63 4.24 16.59
CA ASP A 199 -2.47 3.39 17.79
C ASP A 199 -1.04 2.87 17.92
N SER A 200 -0.41 2.43 16.83
CA SER A 200 0.99 1.96 16.85
C SER A 200 2.01 3.05 17.19
N LYS A 201 1.62 4.32 17.04
CA LYS A 201 2.41 5.51 17.37
C LYS A 201 1.97 6.15 18.69
N ALA A 202 1.09 5.51 19.45
CA ALA A 202 0.55 6.00 20.72
C ALA A 202 -0.11 7.39 20.63
N ARG A 203 -0.66 7.75 19.46
CA ARG A 203 -1.35 9.03 19.21
C ARG A 203 -2.87 8.94 19.37
N LEU A 204 -3.39 7.71 19.37
CA LEU A 204 -4.80 7.41 19.55
C LEU A 204 -4.90 6.08 20.27
N THR A 205 -5.56 6.05 21.43
CA THR A 205 -5.77 4.81 22.18
C THR A 205 -7.13 4.22 21.81
N ILE A 206 -7.13 3.03 21.21
CA ILE A 206 -8.35 2.30 20.87
C ILE A 206 -8.27 0.90 21.50
N PRO A 207 -8.71 0.73 22.77
CA PRO A 207 -8.62 -0.55 23.47
C PRO A 207 -9.24 -1.71 22.67
N GLU A 208 -10.36 -1.45 22.01
CA GLU A 208 -11.16 -2.42 21.27
C GLU A 208 -10.50 -2.86 19.95
N ARG A 209 -9.46 -2.18 19.47
CA ARG A 209 -8.79 -2.50 18.18
C ARG A 209 -8.26 -3.93 18.13
N LYS A 210 -7.87 -4.47 19.29
CA LYS A 210 -7.32 -5.82 19.42
C LYS A 210 -8.41 -6.91 19.46
N LEU A 211 -9.68 -6.53 19.58
CA LEU A 211 -10.79 -7.48 19.56
C LEU A 211 -10.88 -8.18 18.19
N SER A 212 -11.34 -9.43 18.22
CA SER A 212 -11.38 -10.29 17.03
C SER A 212 -12.34 -9.79 15.95
N ASP A 213 -13.33 -8.99 16.32
CA ASP A 213 -14.43 -8.50 15.49
C ASP A 213 -14.28 -7.04 15.05
N PHE A 214 -13.30 -6.29 15.58
CA PHE A 214 -13.08 -4.88 15.26
C PHE A 214 -13.00 -4.60 13.75
N ALA A 215 -12.22 -5.40 13.01
CA ALA A 215 -12.05 -5.22 11.57
C ALA A 215 -13.35 -5.48 10.77
N LEU A 216 -14.15 -6.45 11.23
CA LEU A 216 -15.43 -6.77 10.62
C LEU A 216 -16.43 -5.62 10.83
N TRP A 217 -16.55 -5.12 12.06
CA TRP A 217 -17.44 -4.00 12.37
C TRP A 217 -17.05 -2.73 11.62
N ASN A 218 -15.76 -2.40 11.55
CA ASN A 218 -15.28 -1.25 10.78
C ASN A 218 -15.67 -1.36 9.29
N THR A 219 -15.52 -2.55 8.70
CA THR A 219 -15.92 -2.80 7.31
C THR A 219 -17.43 -2.70 7.11
N LEU A 220 -18.21 -3.24 8.05
CA LEU A 220 -19.68 -3.20 8.00
C LEU A 220 -20.20 -1.75 8.10
N LEU A 221 -19.61 -0.94 8.99
CA LEU A 221 -19.99 0.46 9.18
C LEU A 221 -19.67 1.35 7.98
N ALA A 222 -18.76 0.94 7.09
CA ALA A 222 -18.56 1.61 5.80
C ALA A 222 -19.72 1.37 4.81
N GLY A 223 -20.59 0.39 5.07
CA GLY A 223 -21.67 -0.06 4.17
C GLY A 223 -22.59 1.04 3.66
N PRO A 224 -23.17 1.92 4.50
CA PRO A 224 -24.03 3.01 4.04
C PRO A 224 -23.32 3.97 3.07
N ALA A 225 -22.07 4.35 3.37
CA ALA A 225 -21.29 5.22 2.50
C ALA A 225 -20.95 4.54 1.17
N ILE A 226 -20.58 3.25 1.21
CA ILE A 226 -20.38 2.44 -0.01
C ILE A 226 -21.67 2.31 -0.82
N GLY A 227 -22.82 2.13 -0.17
CA GLY A 227 -24.13 2.08 -0.82
C GLY A 227 -24.44 3.37 -1.58
N VAL A 228 -24.19 4.53 -0.97
CA VAL A 228 -24.34 5.84 -1.64
C VAL A 228 -23.37 5.97 -2.81
N ILE A 229 -22.09 5.60 -2.63
CA ILE A 229 -21.11 5.63 -3.73
C ILE A 229 -21.57 4.73 -4.88
N TYR A 230 -22.05 3.52 -4.59
CA TYR A 230 -22.56 2.60 -5.60
C TYR A 230 -23.75 3.20 -6.36
N LEU A 231 -24.74 3.77 -5.66
CA LEU A 231 -25.91 4.37 -6.30
C LEU A 231 -25.57 5.57 -7.20
N ILE A 232 -24.53 6.34 -6.87
CA ILE A 232 -24.10 7.50 -7.67
C ILE A 232 -23.19 7.09 -8.83
N SER A 233 -22.26 6.16 -8.59
CA SER A 233 -21.27 5.75 -9.59
C SER A 233 -21.82 4.73 -10.58
N ASP A 234 -22.84 3.97 -10.20
CA ASP A 234 -23.33 2.79 -10.92
C ASP A 234 -22.21 1.78 -11.25
N GLN A 235 -21.19 1.68 -10.38
CA GLN A 235 -20.05 0.80 -10.57
C GLN A 235 -20.13 -0.45 -9.67
N PRO A 236 -20.51 -1.64 -10.19
CA PRO A 236 -20.65 -2.86 -9.38
C PRO A 236 -19.37 -3.26 -8.64
N ALA A 237 -18.19 -2.94 -9.19
CA ALA A 237 -16.91 -3.22 -8.56
C ALA A 237 -16.75 -2.55 -7.18
N VAL A 238 -17.41 -1.41 -6.95
CA VAL A 238 -17.46 -0.76 -5.63
C VAL A 238 -18.09 -1.70 -4.60
N LEU A 239 -19.26 -2.25 -4.92
CA LEU A 239 -20.00 -3.14 -4.03
C LEU A 239 -19.28 -4.48 -3.85
N VAL A 240 -18.76 -5.06 -4.94
CA VAL A 240 -17.99 -6.32 -4.89
C VAL A 240 -16.74 -6.17 -4.02
N THR A 241 -16.05 -5.04 -4.10
CA THR A 241 -14.87 -4.75 -3.25
C THR A 241 -15.26 -4.73 -1.77
N TRP A 242 -16.38 -4.11 -1.42
CA TRP A 242 -16.87 -4.10 -0.03
C TRP A 242 -17.27 -5.49 0.46
N VAL A 243 -18.03 -6.25 -0.34
CA VAL A 243 -18.41 -7.64 -0.02
C VAL A 243 -17.17 -8.51 0.17
N TYR A 244 -16.14 -8.34 -0.68
CA TYR A 244 -14.86 -9.01 -0.52
C TYR A 244 -14.21 -8.72 0.85
N TYR A 245 -14.14 -7.45 1.25
CA TYR A 245 -13.60 -7.09 2.56
C TYR A 245 -14.43 -7.64 3.73
N LEU A 246 -15.76 -7.68 3.60
CA LEU A 246 -16.64 -8.29 4.61
C LEU A 246 -16.33 -9.77 4.78
N ILE A 247 -16.25 -10.52 3.68
CA ILE A 247 -15.92 -11.95 3.70
C ILE A 247 -14.52 -12.15 4.31
N PHE A 248 -13.52 -11.38 3.87
CA PHE A 248 -12.16 -11.47 4.37
C PHE A 248 -12.07 -11.19 5.88
N THR A 249 -12.73 -10.12 6.37
CA THR A 249 -12.68 -9.76 7.78
C THR A 249 -13.52 -10.69 8.66
N ALA A 250 -14.62 -11.26 8.14
CA ALA A 250 -15.38 -12.31 8.81
C ALA A 250 -14.55 -13.60 8.95
N ALA A 251 -13.88 -14.02 7.88
CA ALA A 251 -12.97 -15.17 7.92
C ALA A 251 -11.81 -14.94 8.91
N LEU A 252 -11.25 -13.73 8.94
CA LEU A 252 -10.21 -13.36 9.91
C LEU A 252 -10.71 -13.41 11.35
N ARG A 253 -11.94 -12.95 11.62
CA ARG A 253 -12.58 -13.06 12.94
C ARG A 253 -12.68 -14.52 13.37
N VAL A 254 -13.22 -15.39 12.51
CA VAL A 254 -13.35 -16.84 12.80
C VAL A 254 -11.99 -17.47 13.06
N ALA A 255 -10.99 -17.17 12.24
CA ALA A 255 -9.63 -17.68 12.42
C ALA A 255 -9.02 -17.22 13.76
N ARG A 256 -9.20 -15.95 14.16
CA ARG A 256 -8.73 -15.44 15.45
C ARG A 256 -9.44 -16.08 16.64
N GLN A 257 -10.75 -16.32 16.53
CA GLN A 257 -11.50 -16.99 17.61
C GLN A 257 -11.05 -18.45 17.80
N ARG A 258 -10.76 -19.17 16.70
CA ARG A 258 -10.32 -20.57 16.74
C ARG A 258 -8.85 -20.74 17.12
N PHE A 259 -7.97 -19.86 16.66
CA PHE A 259 -6.52 -20.02 16.75
C PHE A 259 -5.81 -18.90 17.52
N GLY A 260 -6.54 -18.05 18.24
CA GLY A 260 -6.04 -16.78 18.80
C GLY A 260 -4.83 -16.88 19.73
N LYS A 261 -4.61 -18.01 20.40
CA LYS A 261 -3.40 -18.26 21.20
C LYS A 261 -2.14 -18.54 20.36
N ALA A 262 -2.30 -18.93 19.09
CA ALA A 262 -1.20 -19.26 18.17
C ALA A 262 -0.88 -18.14 17.16
N LEU A 263 -1.72 -17.10 17.07
CA LEU A 263 -1.64 -16.05 16.03
C LEU A 263 -1.24 -14.66 16.54
N SER A 264 -1.21 -14.45 17.86
CA SER A 264 -0.69 -13.24 18.53
C SER A 264 0.83 -13.23 18.58
#